data_AF-A0A848WCX9-F1
#
_entry.id   AF-A0A848WCX9-F1
#
_cell.length_a   1.000
_cell.length_b   1.000
_cell.length_c   1.000
_cell.angle_alpha   90.00
_cell.angle_beta   90.00
_cell.angle_gamma   90.00
#
_symmetry.space_group_name_H-M   'P 1'
#
loop_
_entity.id
_entity.type
_entity.pdbx_description
1 polymer ?
#
loop_
_entity_poly.entity_id
_entity_poly.type
_entity_poly.pdbx_seq_one_letter_code
_entity_poly.pdbx_strand_id
1 'polypeptide(L)'
;MKQMRRADIPQYRASGSDRLARLADYLENVPPGMLTFTRWYGDNRGCAIGLAITHDLWFQAQGLTLVGGGTLKECRPEFEGRSEWLAVTQFFEISLGNALDLFTAAGYDGEMRPPAGAVAEKIRAHLATIDAGAEATVDARADAEFAAA
;
A
#
# COMPACT_ATOMS: atom_id res chain seq x y z
N MET A 1 31.87 -22.91 -7.20
CA MET A 1 30.82 -21.88 -7.09
C MET A 1 29.98 -22.20 -5.86
N LYS A 2 30.02 -21.37 -4.80
CA LYS A 2 29.27 -21.59 -3.57
C LYS A 2 27.78 -21.33 -3.85
N GLN A 3 26.94 -22.35 -3.65
CA GLN A 3 25.49 -22.17 -3.57
C GLN A 3 25.19 -21.28 -2.36
N MET A 4 24.86 -20.01 -2.59
CA MET A 4 24.20 -19.18 -1.59
C MET A 4 22.85 -19.84 -1.27
N ARG A 5 22.67 -20.24 -0.01
CA ARG A 5 21.39 -20.80 0.44
C ARG A 5 20.38 -19.67 0.49
N ARG A 6 19.13 -19.95 0.11
CA ARG A 6 17.99 -19.03 0.17
C ARG A 6 17.77 -18.39 1.55
N ALA A 7 18.38 -18.96 2.60
CA ALA A 7 18.33 -18.51 3.99
C ALA A 7 19.22 -17.29 4.31
N ASP A 8 20.15 -16.90 3.42
CA ASP A 8 21.11 -15.81 3.67
C ASP A 8 20.69 -14.46 3.05
N ILE A 9 19.47 -14.36 2.50
CA ILE A 9 18.92 -13.07 2.07
C ILE A 9 18.29 -12.45 3.31
N PRO A 10 18.77 -11.28 3.80
CA PRO A 10 18.09 -10.55 4.86
C PRO A 10 16.62 -10.41 4.45
N GLN A 11 15.72 -10.97 5.26
CA GLN A 11 14.29 -10.76 5.07
C GLN A 11 14.03 -9.29 5.36
N TYR A 12 14.15 -8.45 4.33
CA TYR A 12 13.82 -7.04 4.42
C TYR A 12 12.31 -6.95 4.57
N ARG A 13 11.87 -6.71 5.81
CA ARG A 13 10.49 -6.37 6.12
C ARG A 13 10.37 -4.86 5.96
N ALA A 14 9.83 -4.42 4.83
CA ALA A 14 9.56 -3.02 4.57
C ALA A 14 8.54 -2.48 5.58
N SER A 15 8.65 -1.22 5.98
CA SER A 15 7.63 -0.56 6.81
C SER A 15 6.35 -0.30 6.01
N GLY A 16 5.26 0.08 6.68
CA GLY A 16 4.03 0.51 6.01
C GLY A 16 4.25 1.68 5.03
N SER A 17 5.05 2.66 5.43
CA SER A 17 5.40 3.82 4.59
C SER A 17 6.24 3.43 3.37
N ASP A 18 7.23 2.55 3.53
CA ASP A 18 8.03 2.03 2.40
C ASP A 18 7.16 1.29 1.37
N ARG A 19 6.19 0.50 1.86
CA ARG A 19 5.24 -0.22 1.01
C ARG A 19 4.30 0.73 0.27
N LEU A 20 3.85 1.81 0.91
CA LEU A 20 3.04 2.85 0.28
C LEU A 20 3.85 3.63 -0.77
N ALA A 21 5.09 4.02 -0.45
CA ALA A 21 5.99 4.70 -1.39
C ALA A 21 6.21 3.83 -2.64
N ARG A 22 6.51 2.54 -2.44
CA ARG A 22 6.65 1.58 -3.54
C ARG A 22 5.37 1.44 -4.38
N LEU A 23 4.20 1.50 -3.75
CA LEU A 23 2.92 1.46 -4.45
C LEU A 23 2.72 2.70 -5.32
N ALA A 24 3.06 3.89 -4.81
CA ALA A 24 2.98 5.13 -5.58
C ALA A 24 3.87 5.06 -6.83
N ASP A 25 5.10 4.58 -6.70
CA ASP A 25 6.03 4.45 -7.83
C ASP A 25 5.56 3.42 -8.87
N TYR A 26 4.94 2.32 -8.41
CA TYR A 26 4.32 1.36 -9.31
C TYR A 26 3.18 2.01 -10.12
N LEU A 27 2.33 2.80 -9.47
CA LEU A 27 1.16 3.42 -10.09
C LEU A 27 1.49 4.43 -11.20
N GLU A 28 2.67 5.06 -11.17
CA GLU A 28 3.11 5.95 -12.27
C GLU A 28 3.26 5.23 -13.60
N ASN A 29 3.53 3.91 -13.54
CA ASN A 29 3.80 3.09 -14.71
C ASN A 29 2.57 2.25 -15.13
N VAL A 30 1.44 2.39 -14.41
CA VAL A 30 0.22 1.64 -14.73
C VAL A 30 -0.44 2.21 -15.98
N PRO A 31 -0.69 1.38 -17.01
CA PRO A 31 -1.40 1.81 -18.21
C PRO A 31 -2.78 2.41 -17.91
N PRO A 32 -3.21 3.44 -18.68
CA PRO A 32 -4.54 4.02 -18.53
C PRO A 32 -5.65 2.97 -18.62
N GLY A 33 -6.67 3.10 -17.75
CA GLY A 33 -7.86 2.25 -17.77
C GLY A 33 -7.71 0.88 -17.09
N MET A 34 -6.51 0.54 -16.58
CA MET A 34 -6.34 -0.67 -15.76
C MET A 34 -6.88 -0.50 -14.33
N LEU A 35 -6.78 0.71 -13.78
CA LEU A 35 -7.22 1.01 -12.42
C LEU A 35 -8.74 1.19 -12.33
N THR A 36 -9.36 0.51 -11.36
CA THR A 36 -10.76 0.69 -11.00
C THR A 36 -11.00 0.34 -9.53
N PHE A 37 -11.89 1.06 -8.85
CA PHE A 37 -12.29 0.74 -7.47
C PHE A 37 -13.46 -0.26 -7.37
N THR A 38 -13.93 -0.79 -8.50
CA THR A 38 -15.09 -1.71 -8.51
C THR A 38 -14.75 -3.15 -8.12
N ARG A 39 -13.46 -3.49 -8.00
CA ARG A 39 -12.96 -4.83 -7.67
C ARG A 39 -11.50 -4.75 -7.20
N TRP A 40 -11.04 -5.76 -6.46
CA TRP A 40 -9.64 -5.88 -6.10
C TRP A 40 -8.75 -6.15 -7.32
N TYR A 41 -9.03 -7.23 -8.05
CA TYR A 41 -8.37 -7.55 -9.32
C TYR A 41 -9.24 -8.52 -10.12
N GLY A 42 -9.27 -8.39 -11.45
CA GLY A 42 -10.01 -9.25 -12.36
C GLY A 42 -10.14 -8.66 -13.77
N ASP A 43 -10.09 -9.51 -14.81
CA ASP A 43 -10.12 -9.09 -16.22
C ASP A 43 -9.01 -8.07 -16.56
N ASN A 44 -7.78 -8.31 -16.07
CA ASN A 44 -6.61 -7.41 -16.19
C ASN A 44 -6.84 -5.98 -15.66
N ARG A 45 -7.80 -5.82 -14.75
CA ARG A 45 -8.15 -4.54 -14.12
C ARG A 45 -8.31 -4.72 -12.63
N GLY A 46 -8.13 -3.67 -11.84
CA GLY A 46 -8.27 -3.78 -10.39
C GLY A 46 -8.00 -2.47 -9.67
N CYS A 47 -8.17 -2.49 -8.36
CA CYS A 47 -7.70 -1.39 -7.54
C CYS A 47 -6.17 -1.35 -7.54
N ALA A 48 -5.60 -0.25 -7.07
CA ALA A 48 -4.15 -0.07 -6.99
C ALA A 48 -3.43 -1.28 -6.36
N ILE A 49 -4.00 -1.79 -5.26
CA ILE A 49 -3.43 -2.89 -4.48
C ILE A 49 -3.46 -4.20 -5.27
N GLY A 50 -4.61 -4.56 -5.87
CA GLY A 50 -4.72 -5.81 -6.63
C GLY A 50 -3.86 -5.82 -7.90
N LEU A 51 -3.71 -4.66 -8.56
CA LEU A 51 -2.77 -4.48 -9.65
C LEU A 51 -1.33 -4.69 -9.19
N ALA A 52 -0.92 -4.04 -8.10
CA ALA A 52 0.43 -4.14 -7.56
C ALA A 52 0.78 -5.57 -7.12
N ILE A 53 -0.12 -6.26 -6.42
CA ILE A 53 0.10 -7.67 -6.04
C ILE A 53 0.29 -8.55 -7.27
N THR A 54 -0.47 -8.32 -8.34
CA THR A 54 -0.43 -9.18 -9.53
C THR A 54 0.80 -8.93 -10.38
N HIS A 55 1.25 -7.67 -10.50
CA HIS A 55 2.24 -7.27 -11.48
C HIS A 55 3.61 -6.90 -10.90
N ASP A 56 3.72 -6.62 -9.59
CA ASP A 56 5.00 -6.37 -8.92
C ASP A 56 5.30 -7.45 -7.87
N LEU A 57 6.26 -8.32 -8.20
CA LEU A 57 6.72 -9.42 -7.34
C LEU A 57 7.24 -8.95 -5.98
N TRP A 58 7.61 -7.67 -5.85
CA TRP A 58 8.06 -7.11 -4.58
C TRP A 58 6.96 -7.20 -3.51
N PHE A 59 5.69 -6.93 -3.83
CA PHE A 59 4.59 -7.02 -2.86
C PHE A 59 4.33 -8.46 -2.41
N GLN A 60 4.45 -9.42 -3.33
CA GLN A 60 4.35 -10.84 -3.02
C GLN A 60 5.49 -11.30 -2.10
N ALA A 61 6.71 -10.80 -2.33
CA ALA A 61 7.86 -11.06 -1.47
C ALA A 61 7.71 -10.46 -0.06
N GLN A 62 6.95 -9.37 0.08
CA GLN A 62 6.55 -8.80 1.36
C GLN A 62 5.39 -9.55 2.03
N GLY A 63 4.85 -10.59 1.40
CA GLY A 63 3.81 -11.46 1.96
C GLY A 63 2.37 -11.09 1.59
N LEU A 64 2.16 -10.04 0.79
CA LEU A 64 0.83 -9.67 0.32
C LEU A 64 0.46 -10.51 -0.90
N THR A 65 -0.66 -11.24 -0.81
CA THR A 65 -1.10 -12.16 -1.87
C THR A 65 -2.54 -11.89 -2.27
N LEU A 66 -2.95 -12.37 -3.45
CA LEU A 66 -4.35 -12.42 -3.85
C LEU A 66 -4.87 -13.83 -3.67
N VAL A 67 -5.96 -13.97 -2.91
CA VAL A 67 -6.68 -15.24 -2.74
C VAL A 67 -8.05 -15.12 -3.40
N GLY A 68 -8.52 -16.18 -4.07
CA GLY A 68 -9.80 -16.18 -4.77
C GLY A 68 -10.29 -17.58 -5.10
N GLY A 69 -11.62 -17.76 -5.18
CA GLY A 69 -12.32 -19.04 -5.35
C GLY A 69 -12.27 -19.64 -6.77
N GLY A 70 -11.18 -19.40 -7.52
CA GLY A 70 -11.01 -19.97 -8.87
C GLY A 70 -11.64 -19.15 -10.01
N THR A 71 -12.33 -18.04 -9.72
CA THR A 71 -12.70 -17.05 -10.74
C THR A 71 -12.00 -15.73 -10.48
N LEU A 72 -11.50 -15.09 -11.55
CA LEU A 72 -10.83 -13.78 -11.52
C LEU A 72 -11.74 -12.65 -11.01
N LYS A 73 -13.02 -12.91 -10.71
CA LYS A 73 -13.97 -11.89 -10.21
C LYS A 73 -13.97 -11.78 -8.68
N GLU A 74 -13.38 -12.73 -7.97
CA GLU A 74 -13.46 -12.86 -6.50
C GLU A 74 -12.08 -12.86 -5.83
N CYS A 75 -11.06 -12.33 -6.50
CA CYS A 75 -9.76 -12.13 -5.88
C CYS A 75 -9.89 -11.07 -4.77
N ARG A 76 -9.24 -11.30 -3.63
CA ARG A 76 -9.12 -10.36 -2.52
C ARG A 76 -7.71 -10.41 -1.94
N PRO A 77 -7.18 -9.30 -1.41
CA PRO A 77 -5.87 -9.30 -0.79
C PRO A 77 -5.89 -10.13 0.50
N GLU A 78 -4.80 -10.84 0.77
CA GLU A 78 -4.54 -11.55 2.01
C GLU A 78 -3.12 -11.25 2.51
N PHE A 79 -3.00 -11.01 3.81
CA PHE A 79 -1.74 -10.77 4.52
C PHE A 79 -1.82 -11.28 5.96
N GLU A 80 -0.85 -12.11 6.36
CA GLU A 80 -0.74 -12.64 7.74
C GLU A 80 -2.07 -13.21 8.29
N GLY A 81 -2.83 -13.93 7.45
CA GLY A 81 -4.10 -14.56 7.82
C GLY A 81 -5.31 -13.60 7.87
N ARG A 82 -5.14 -12.33 7.47
CA ARG A 82 -6.24 -11.37 7.30
C ARG A 82 -6.55 -11.17 5.83
N SER A 83 -7.81 -10.91 5.51
CA SER A 83 -8.26 -10.65 4.15
C SER A 83 -8.86 -9.26 3.97
N GLU A 84 -8.97 -8.83 2.70
CA GLU A 84 -9.64 -7.59 2.29
C GLU A 84 -9.05 -6.36 2.99
N TRP A 85 -9.88 -5.41 3.44
CA TRP A 85 -9.45 -4.17 4.06
C TRP A 85 -8.59 -4.39 5.31
N LEU A 86 -8.83 -5.46 6.09
CA LEU A 86 -7.99 -5.76 7.25
C LEU A 86 -6.57 -6.15 6.85
N ALA A 87 -6.42 -6.87 5.73
CA ALA A 87 -5.12 -7.18 5.16
C ALA A 87 -4.40 -5.90 4.72
N VAL A 88 -5.13 -5.00 4.05
CA VAL A 88 -4.60 -3.71 3.55
C VAL A 88 -4.13 -2.83 4.70
N THR A 89 -4.95 -2.63 5.72
CA THR A 89 -4.59 -1.79 6.88
C THR A 89 -3.39 -2.34 7.64
N GLN A 90 -3.31 -3.68 7.79
CA GLN A 90 -2.17 -4.30 8.46
C GLN A 90 -0.91 -4.24 7.61
N PHE A 91 -1.03 -4.48 6.30
CA PHE A 91 0.11 -4.49 5.39
C PHE A 91 0.74 -3.11 5.21
N PHE A 92 -0.07 -2.06 5.06
CA PHE A 92 0.43 -0.69 4.94
C PHE A 92 0.56 0.04 6.29
N GLU A 93 0.20 -0.60 7.40
CA GLU A 93 0.26 -0.04 8.75
C GLU A 93 -0.51 1.30 8.88
N ILE A 94 -1.64 1.41 8.17
CA ILE A 94 -2.51 2.59 8.16
C ILE A 94 -3.88 2.30 8.77
N SER A 95 -4.57 3.35 9.20
CA SER A 95 -5.95 3.24 9.67
C SER A 95 -6.90 2.83 8.53
N LEU A 96 -8.05 2.24 8.89
CA LEU A 96 -9.09 1.92 7.91
C LEU A 96 -9.61 3.18 7.21
N GLY A 97 -9.74 4.30 7.93
CA GLY A 97 -10.15 5.58 7.34
C GLY A 97 -9.19 6.03 6.23
N ASN A 98 -7.88 5.98 6.49
CA ASN A 98 -6.87 6.32 5.49
C ASN A 98 -6.88 5.33 4.33
N ALA A 99 -7.05 4.03 4.59
CA ALA A 99 -7.13 3.02 3.53
C ALA A 99 -8.33 3.28 2.60
N LEU A 100 -9.51 3.60 3.16
CA LEU A 100 -10.69 3.91 2.38
C LEU A 100 -10.53 5.23 1.61
N ASP A 101 -9.93 6.26 2.21
CA ASP A 101 -9.65 7.52 1.55
C ASP A 101 -8.63 7.39 0.40
N LEU A 102 -7.62 6.54 0.56
CA LEU A 102 -6.59 6.34 -0.46
C LEU A 102 -7.04 5.43 -1.61
N PHE A 103 -7.83 4.39 -1.32
CA PHE A 103 -8.04 3.27 -2.24
C PHE A 103 -9.49 3.02 -2.64
N THR A 104 -10.41 3.93 -2.33
CA THR A 104 -11.82 3.84 -2.78
C THR A 104 -12.32 5.14 -3.37
N ALA A 105 -13.41 5.07 -4.12
CA ALA A 105 -14.05 6.23 -4.76
C ALA A 105 -14.43 7.36 -3.77
N ALA A 106 -14.61 7.04 -2.48
CA ALA A 106 -14.92 8.04 -1.46
C ALA A 106 -13.84 9.14 -1.36
N GLY A 107 -12.58 8.80 -1.62
CA GLY A 107 -11.48 9.75 -1.62
C GLY A 107 -11.24 10.47 -2.95
N TYR A 108 -12.07 10.23 -3.97
CA TYR A 108 -11.91 10.77 -5.32
C TYR A 108 -13.23 11.30 -5.86
N ASP A 109 -14.02 12.00 -5.04
CA ASP A 109 -15.31 12.60 -5.42
C ASP A 109 -16.32 11.62 -6.05
N GLY A 110 -16.22 10.34 -5.69
CA GLY A 110 -17.06 9.28 -6.26
C GLY A 110 -16.57 8.71 -7.60
N GLU A 111 -15.42 9.16 -8.11
CA GLU A 111 -14.81 8.62 -9.33
C GLU A 111 -14.38 7.15 -9.11
N MET A 112 -14.91 6.27 -9.95
CA MET A 112 -14.70 4.82 -9.86
C MET A 112 -13.48 4.32 -10.63
N ARG A 113 -12.93 5.17 -11.52
CA ARG A 113 -11.77 4.88 -12.37
C ARG A 113 -10.82 6.07 -12.42
N PRO A 114 -10.28 6.52 -11.28
CA PRO A 114 -9.35 7.65 -11.31
C PRO A 114 -8.08 7.28 -12.08
N PRO A 115 -7.37 8.27 -12.66
CA PRO A 115 -6.04 8.05 -13.20
C PRO A 115 -5.10 7.48 -12.13
N ALA A 116 -4.27 6.50 -12.49
CA ALA A 116 -3.33 5.89 -11.55
C ALA A 116 -2.35 6.92 -10.93
N GLY A 117 -1.93 7.91 -11.72
CA GLY A 117 -1.10 9.02 -11.24
C GLY A 117 -1.76 9.86 -10.13
N ALA A 118 -3.08 10.06 -10.19
CA ALA A 118 -3.80 10.79 -9.13
C ALA A 118 -3.81 10.01 -7.81
N VAL A 119 -3.93 8.68 -7.89
CA VAL A 119 -3.80 7.80 -6.72
C VAL A 119 -2.37 7.84 -6.17
N ALA A 120 -1.35 7.82 -7.03
CA ALA A 120 0.05 7.92 -6.63
C ALA A 120 0.35 9.25 -5.92
N GLU A 121 -0.10 10.38 -6.47
CA GLU A 121 0.04 11.71 -5.85
C GLU A 121 -0.62 11.76 -4.47
N LYS A 122 -1.83 11.20 -4.34
CA LYS A 122 -2.53 11.18 -3.05
C LYS A 122 -1.80 10.35 -2.00
N ILE A 123 -1.23 9.21 -2.37
CA ILE A 123 -0.39 8.40 -1.49
C ILE A 123 0.84 9.21 -1.04
N ARG A 124 1.50 9.92 -1.96
CA ARG A 124 2.68 10.74 -1.61
C ARG A 124 2.33 11.90 -0.69
N ALA A 125 1.20 12.55 -0.92
CA ALA A 125 0.69 13.58 -0.02
C ALA A 125 0.45 13.00 1.39
N HIS A 126 -0.14 11.80 1.48
CA HIS A 126 -0.32 11.13 2.77
C HIS A 126 1.02 10.83 3.47
N LEU A 127 2.02 10.33 2.74
CA LEU A 127 3.35 10.08 3.29
C LEU A 127 3.98 11.36 3.85
N ALA A 128 3.92 12.47 3.09
CA ALA A 128 4.44 13.76 3.55
C ALA A 128 3.76 14.26 4.85
N THR A 129 2.46 13.96 5.05
CA THR A 129 1.77 14.29 6.31
C THR A 129 2.24 13.44 7.50
N ILE A 130 2.62 12.18 7.26
CA ILE A 130 3.15 11.29 8.30
C ILE A 130 4.52 11.81 8.76
N ASP A 131 5.38 12.16 7.81
CA ASP A 131 6.73 12.66 8.09
C ASP A 131 6.67 13.99 8.87
N ALA A 132 5.82 14.94 8.43
CA ALA A 132 5.65 16.21 9.14
C ALA A 132 5.09 16.04 10.57
N GLY A 133 4.19 15.08 10.78
CA GLY A 133 3.66 14.76 12.11
C GLY A 133 4.68 14.11 13.04
N ALA A 134 5.59 13.31 12.47
CA ALA A 134 6.70 12.70 13.21
C ALA A 134 7.71 13.77 13.66
N GLU A 135 8.11 14.69 12.79
CA GLU A 135 9.04 15.79 13.11
C GLU A 135 8.50 16.69 14.23
N ALA A 136 7.23 17.11 14.13
CA ALA A 136 6.60 17.96 15.15
C ALA A 136 6.54 17.32 16.55
N THR A 137 6.47 15.99 16.62
CA THR A 137 6.45 15.24 17.89
C THR A 137 7.83 15.16 18.53
N VAL A 138 8.90 15.11 17.71
CA VAL A 138 10.29 15.09 18.20
C VAL A 138 10.68 16.44 18.80
N ASP A 139 10.34 17.54 18.12
CA ASP A 139 10.62 18.90 18.60
C ASP A 139 9.91 19.19 19.93
N ALA A 140 8.61 18.84 20.03
CA ALA A 140 7.84 19.04 21.26
C ALA A 140 8.40 18.25 22.47
N ARG A 141 9.03 17.08 22.24
CA ARG A 141 9.64 16.28 23.29
C ARG A 141 11.00 16.81 23.72
N ALA A 142 11.79 17.33 22.76
CA ALA A 142 13.05 18.00 23.07
C ALA A 142 12.83 19.26 23.93
N ASP A 143 11.80 20.05 23.62
CA ASP A 143 11.44 21.24 24.39
C ASP A 143 10.95 20.90 25.82
N ALA A 144 10.19 19.80 25.97
CA ALA A 144 9.71 19.35 27.28
C ALA A 144 10.85 18.80 28.18
N GLU A 145 11.84 18.12 27.61
CA GLU A 145 13.02 17.64 28.36
C GLU A 145 13.96 18.77 28.76
N PHE A 146 14.09 19.83 27.94
CA PHE A 146 14.89 21.01 28.29
C PHE A 146 14.23 21.89 29.36
N ALA A 147 12.90 22.00 29.36
CA ALA A 147 12.16 22.76 30.38
C ALA A 147 12.13 22.09 31.77
N ALA A 148 12.49 20.80 31.85
CA ALA A 148 12.53 20.04 33.09
C ALA A 148 13.93 19.95 33.74
N ALA A 149 14.96 20.55 33.11
CA ALA A 149 16.34 20.59 33.57
C ALA A 149 16.71 21.95 34.20
#